data_AF-A0A5A9P476-F1
#
_entry.id   AF-A0A5A9P476-F1
#
_cell.length_a   1.000
_cell.length_b   1.000
_cell.length_c   1.000
_cell.angle_alpha   90.00
_cell.angle_beta   90.00
_cell.angle_gamma   90.00
#
_symmetry.space_group_name_H-M   'P 1'
#
loop_
_entity.id
_entity.type
_entity.pdbx_description
1 polymer ?
#
loop_
_entity_poly.entity_id
_entity_poly.type
_entity_poly.pdbx_seq_one_letter_code
_entity_poly.pdbx_strand_id
1 'polypeptide(L)'
;MQCFKLPITVKVEINLLLVAVTVLALLTRLYGIQFPKAVVVKYMGIFTYFLLLGLAAVHTWKLLGDQTISTATAAVQVLVRFLALVVLPVLIYIGFFYVHLTILYRSGPHDQMMSCAFQASLEGGLARITQGQPLEVAFGSQVTLRTMSSKPVPCWLHSHKANYPVRYENGRGSSHQQQVTCYAFKDVNNWWIIKDPERSSLVVNSPPKPVRHGDVIQLLHGMTSRYLNTHDVAAPMTPHSQEVSGYIDFNVSMPAQNLWRVDILNREADREAWKTILSSVRLVHVNTSAVLKLSGTSLPEWGFKQLEVVGDKINKGYQQSGIWNVEEHRYGKSQEQKERELELKSPTHNHINRNLTFMTKFLELQWKMLTVKNEESEHRYSSSPLEWITLDTNIAYWLHTSNSWEKLVLAGVVCGGGWAVNYLPFFLMEKTLFLYHYLPALTFKILQIPIVVEHLYIYVLRSPAQRKSFVGVILAVLCSVFVYYRKLSPLTYGRSTSTSEELDAWSWKESWDILLRR
;
A
#
# COMPACT_ATOMS: atom_id res chain seq x y z
N MET A 1 24.66 25.12 63.23
CA MET A 1 25.20 23.97 62.47
C MET A 1 25.22 22.75 63.38
N GLN A 2 24.63 21.64 62.98
CA GLN A 2 24.94 20.30 63.50
C GLN A 2 24.97 19.32 62.32
N CYS A 3 25.90 18.37 62.35
CA CYS A 3 26.29 17.65 61.14
C CYS A 3 25.28 16.58 60.73
N PHE A 4 25.09 16.41 59.42
CA PHE A 4 24.60 15.16 58.86
C PHE A 4 25.55 14.02 59.24
N LYS A 5 25.15 13.15 60.16
CA LYS A 5 25.80 11.86 60.37
C LYS A 5 25.38 10.91 59.24
N LEU A 6 26.21 10.83 58.21
CA LEU A 6 26.25 9.69 57.31
C LEU A 6 26.67 8.42 58.07
N PRO A 7 26.34 7.20 57.60
CA PRO A 7 25.69 6.91 56.32
C PRO A 7 24.16 6.81 56.40
N ILE A 8 23.47 7.39 55.42
CA ILE A 8 22.10 6.98 55.08
C ILE A 8 22.22 5.69 54.29
N THR A 9 22.09 4.54 54.96
CA THR A 9 22.17 3.21 54.34
C THR A 9 20.90 2.89 53.57
N VAL A 10 20.78 3.46 52.36
CA VAL A 10 19.72 3.13 51.41
C VAL A 10 19.91 1.68 50.94
N LYS A 11 19.24 0.74 51.62
CA LYS A 11 19.05 -0.62 51.11
C LYS A 11 18.09 -0.56 49.92
N VAL A 12 18.62 -0.27 48.74
CA VAL A 12 17.96 -0.64 47.50
C VAL A 12 18.05 -2.16 47.42
N GLU A 13 16.93 -2.86 47.66
CA GLU A 13 16.80 -4.25 47.24
C GLU A 13 16.70 -4.28 45.71
N ILE A 14 17.85 -4.08 45.07
CA ILE A 14 18.08 -4.53 43.71
C ILE A 14 17.92 -6.04 43.79
N ASN A 15 16.71 -6.52 43.48
CA ASN A 15 16.44 -7.94 43.36
C ASN A 15 17.35 -8.45 42.23
N LEU A 16 18.49 -9.02 42.62
CA LEU A 16 19.52 -9.47 41.69
C LEU A 16 19.01 -10.61 40.81
N LEU A 17 17.96 -11.33 41.22
CA LEU A 17 17.26 -12.27 40.34
C LEU A 17 16.42 -11.52 39.30
N LEU A 18 15.77 -10.40 39.64
CA LEU A 18 15.00 -9.59 38.67
C LEU A 18 15.92 -8.78 37.75
N VAL A 19 17.05 -8.26 38.23
CA VAL A 19 18.05 -7.58 37.39
C VAL A 19 18.83 -8.60 36.56
N ALA A 20 19.20 -9.76 37.11
CA ALA A 20 19.71 -10.85 36.28
C ALA A 20 18.66 -11.31 35.27
N VAL A 21 17.38 -11.45 35.62
CA VAL A 21 16.34 -11.85 34.66
C VAL A 21 16.06 -10.76 33.61
N THR A 22 16.12 -9.46 33.92
CA THR A 22 15.96 -8.42 32.89
C THR A 22 17.21 -8.22 32.05
N VAL A 23 18.41 -8.29 32.61
CA VAL A 23 19.67 -8.27 31.85
C VAL A 23 19.84 -9.56 31.04
N LEU A 24 19.52 -10.73 31.58
CA LEU A 24 19.51 -12.01 30.87
C LEU A 24 18.35 -12.09 29.86
N ALA A 25 17.21 -11.42 30.08
CA ALA A 25 16.15 -11.30 29.07
C ALA A 25 16.52 -10.30 27.96
N LEU A 26 17.27 -9.23 28.25
CA LEU A 26 17.89 -8.42 27.19
C LEU A 26 18.93 -9.24 26.45
N LEU A 27 19.87 -9.87 27.16
CA LEU A 27 20.95 -10.65 26.57
C LEU A 27 20.44 -11.87 25.80
N THR A 28 19.40 -12.58 26.22
CA THR A 28 18.81 -13.68 25.43
C THR A 28 17.91 -13.20 24.29
N ARG A 29 17.41 -11.94 24.33
CA ARG A 29 16.78 -11.29 23.17
C ARG A 29 17.79 -10.69 22.18
N LEU A 30 19.03 -10.43 22.62
CA LEU A 30 20.13 -9.89 21.81
C LEU A 30 21.03 -11.02 21.22
N TYR A 31 21.37 -12.01 22.03
CA TYR A 31 22.23 -13.16 21.71
C TYR A 31 21.42 -14.23 20.96
N GLY A 32 21.03 -13.87 19.74
CA GLY A 32 20.14 -14.67 18.89
C GLY A 32 19.42 -13.87 17.80
N ILE A 33 19.76 -12.59 17.59
CA ILE A 33 19.11 -11.74 16.59
C ILE A 33 19.49 -12.18 15.16
N GLN A 34 18.64 -13.04 14.58
CA GLN A 34 18.29 -12.99 13.17
C GLN A 34 16.99 -12.19 12.91
N PHE A 35 16.23 -11.84 13.95
CA PHE A 35 14.90 -11.20 13.82
C PHE A 35 14.68 -9.97 14.72
N PRO A 36 15.30 -8.80 14.43
CA PRO A 36 15.01 -7.54 15.11
C PRO A 36 13.77 -6.84 14.49
N LYS A 37 12.72 -7.60 14.13
CA LYS A 37 11.61 -7.11 13.28
C LYS A 37 10.28 -6.89 14.03
N ALA A 38 10.04 -7.61 15.13
CA ALA A 38 8.70 -7.74 15.72
C ALA A 38 8.06 -6.43 16.25
N VAL A 39 8.87 -5.45 16.68
CA VAL A 39 8.38 -4.21 17.34
C VAL A 39 7.83 -3.16 16.35
N VAL A 40 7.98 -3.39 15.03
CA VAL A 40 7.51 -2.47 13.97
C VAL A 40 6.34 -3.08 13.15
N VAL A 41 5.81 -4.23 13.57
CA VAL A 41 4.83 -4.99 12.75
C VAL A 41 3.39 -4.52 13.01
N LYS A 42 2.91 -3.63 12.12
CA LYS A 42 1.47 -3.29 11.88
C LYS A 42 0.82 -2.45 13.00
N TYR A 43 -0.04 -1.49 12.63
CA TYR A 43 -0.75 -0.61 13.57
C TYR A 43 -1.62 -1.35 14.60
N MET A 44 -1.94 -2.64 14.39
CA MET A 44 -2.65 -3.47 15.37
C MET A 44 -1.95 -3.53 16.75
N GLY A 45 -0.62 -3.33 16.79
CA GLY A 45 0.13 -3.18 18.05
C GLY A 45 -0.25 -1.97 18.90
N ILE A 46 -0.97 -0.98 18.34
CA ILE A 46 -1.51 0.15 19.12
C ILE A 46 -2.59 -0.32 20.11
N PHE A 47 -3.40 -1.33 19.76
CA PHE A 47 -4.46 -1.83 20.65
C PHE A 47 -3.90 -2.57 21.86
N THR A 48 -2.85 -3.38 21.68
CA THR A 48 -2.15 -4.05 22.80
C THR A 48 -1.36 -3.05 23.65
N TYR A 49 -0.82 -2.00 23.03
CA TYR A 49 -0.17 -0.88 23.74
C TYR A 49 -1.18 -0.07 24.58
N PHE A 50 -2.37 0.27 24.06
CA PHE A 50 -3.41 0.93 24.83
C PHE A 50 -3.91 0.06 26.01
N LEU A 51 -4.04 -1.25 25.82
CA LEU A 51 -4.35 -2.17 26.93
C LEU A 51 -3.28 -2.14 28.02
N LEU A 52 -2.00 -2.14 27.64
CA LEU A 52 -0.87 -2.05 28.58
C LEU A 52 -0.86 -0.70 29.31
N LEU A 53 -1.09 0.41 28.61
CA LEU A 53 -1.23 1.74 29.23
C LEU A 53 -2.43 1.80 30.19
N GLY A 54 -3.57 1.20 29.86
CA GLY A 54 -4.74 1.12 30.75
C GLY A 54 -4.43 0.36 32.05
N LEU A 55 -3.78 -0.80 31.95
CA LEU A 55 -3.32 -1.57 33.11
C LEU A 55 -2.30 -0.78 33.94
N ALA A 56 -1.35 -0.10 33.31
CA ALA A 56 -0.36 0.73 33.98
C ALA A 56 -0.99 1.97 34.66
N ALA A 57 -2.03 2.56 34.06
CA ALA A 57 -2.80 3.66 34.64
C ALA A 57 -3.54 3.20 35.91
N VAL A 58 -4.26 2.07 35.87
CA VAL A 58 -4.93 1.48 37.04
C VAL A 58 -3.92 1.14 38.15
N HIS A 59 -2.75 0.57 37.79
CA HIS A 59 -1.68 0.27 38.75
C HIS A 59 -0.98 1.53 39.31
N THR A 60 -1.11 2.68 38.64
CA THR A 60 -0.57 3.97 39.11
C THR A 60 -1.61 4.74 39.93
N TRP A 61 -2.90 4.62 39.60
CA TRP A 61 -4.00 5.09 40.45
C TRP A 61 -3.99 4.41 41.82
N LYS A 62 -3.82 3.07 41.86
CA LYS A 62 -3.66 2.32 43.12
C LYS A 62 -2.45 2.78 43.94
N LEU A 63 -1.31 3.09 43.29
CA LEU A 63 -0.11 3.61 43.96
C LEU A 63 -0.35 4.98 44.60
N LEU A 64 -1.10 5.86 43.95
CA LEU A 64 -1.42 7.21 44.46
C LEU A 64 -2.39 7.18 45.65
N GLY A 65 -3.12 6.09 45.86
CA GLY A 65 -3.98 5.87 47.03
C GLY A 65 -3.27 5.24 48.24
N ASP A 66 -2.01 4.83 48.11
CA ASP A 66 -1.27 4.15 49.18
C ASP A 66 -0.61 5.14 50.15
N GLN A 67 -1.19 5.26 51.34
CA GLN A 67 -0.71 6.15 52.40
C GLN A 67 0.61 5.69 53.07
N THR A 68 1.10 4.47 52.78
CA THR A 68 2.38 3.98 53.31
C THR A 68 3.59 4.54 52.56
N ILE A 69 3.39 5.14 51.38
CA ILE A 69 4.45 5.57 50.47
C ILE A 69 4.62 7.09 50.55
N SER A 70 5.86 7.57 50.68
CA SER A 70 6.12 9.03 50.67
C SER A 70 5.80 9.64 49.30
N THR A 71 5.23 10.85 49.31
CA THR A 71 4.81 11.58 48.10
C THR A 71 5.93 11.74 47.07
N ALA A 72 7.17 11.95 47.52
CA ALA A 72 8.36 11.98 46.67
C ALA A 72 8.63 10.63 45.99
N THR A 73 8.52 9.51 46.71
CA THR A 73 8.68 8.15 46.16
C THR A 73 7.59 7.85 45.13
N ALA A 74 6.34 8.21 45.43
CA ALA A 74 5.22 8.04 44.51
C ALA A 74 5.42 8.85 43.22
N ALA A 75 5.81 10.12 43.33
CA ALA A 75 6.09 10.99 42.17
C ALA A 75 7.22 10.46 41.28
N VAL A 76 8.31 9.97 41.88
CA VAL A 76 9.42 9.33 41.14
C VAL A 76 8.95 8.06 40.43
N GLN A 77 8.14 7.21 41.07
CA GLN A 77 7.59 6.02 40.41
C GLN A 77 6.65 6.37 39.23
N VAL A 78 5.80 7.40 39.37
CA VAL A 78 4.92 7.88 38.28
C VAL A 78 5.77 8.38 37.10
N LEU A 79 6.80 9.20 37.37
CA LEU A 79 7.70 9.73 36.36
C LEU A 79 8.48 8.61 35.63
N VAL A 80 9.03 7.65 36.36
CA VAL A 80 9.74 6.50 35.75
C VAL A 80 8.80 5.64 34.90
N ARG A 81 7.57 5.39 35.35
CA ARG A 81 6.54 4.68 34.55
C ARG A 81 6.20 5.45 33.27
N PHE A 82 6.02 6.76 33.34
CA PHE A 82 5.74 7.60 32.17
C PHE A 82 6.91 7.59 31.16
N LEU A 83 8.14 7.76 31.64
CA LEU A 83 9.34 7.71 30.78
C LEU A 83 9.51 6.34 30.11
N ALA A 84 9.35 5.24 30.87
CA ALA A 84 9.54 3.89 30.36
C ALA A 84 8.40 3.37 29.45
N LEU A 85 7.15 3.77 29.71
CA LEU A 85 5.97 3.26 29.00
C LEU A 85 5.43 4.19 27.92
N VAL A 86 5.74 5.49 27.94
CA VAL A 86 5.26 6.46 26.94
C VAL A 86 6.42 7.04 26.12
N VAL A 87 7.42 7.63 26.78
CA VAL A 87 8.49 8.35 26.09
C VAL A 87 9.42 7.39 25.33
N LEU A 88 9.88 6.31 25.97
CA LEU A 88 10.78 5.34 25.36
C LEU A 88 10.18 4.63 24.11
N PRO A 89 8.93 4.12 24.13
CA PRO A 89 8.33 3.53 22.92
C PRO A 89 8.14 4.53 21.77
N VAL A 90 7.76 5.79 22.07
CA VAL A 90 7.61 6.84 21.06
C VAL A 90 8.96 7.22 20.44
N LEU A 91 10.03 7.35 21.23
CA LEU A 91 11.38 7.59 20.72
C LEU A 91 11.88 6.42 19.85
N ILE A 92 11.61 5.18 20.24
CA ILE A 92 11.94 3.99 19.45
C ILE A 92 11.18 3.99 18.11
N TYR A 93 9.88 4.31 18.12
CA TYR A 93 9.05 4.37 16.91
C TYR A 93 9.56 5.45 15.93
N ILE A 94 9.81 6.66 16.43
CA ILE A 94 10.36 7.77 15.62
C ILE A 94 11.77 7.40 15.12
N GLY A 95 12.60 6.74 15.94
CA GLY A 95 13.91 6.24 15.56
C GLY A 95 13.87 5.22 14.41
N PHE A 96 12.95 4.26 14.44
CA PHE A 96 12.76 3.33 13.32
C PHE A 96 12.33 4.04 12.03
N PHE A 97 11.44 5.05 12.11
CA PHE A 97 11.05 5.84 10.94
C PHE A 97 12.16 6.78 10.45
N TYR A 98 13.05 7.25 11.34
CA TYR A 98 14.25 7.98 10.95
C TYR A 98 15.20 7.09 10.16
N VAL A 99 15.48 5.87 10.64
CA VAL A 99 16.30 4.87 9.93
C VAL A 99 15.65 4.48 8.59
N HIS A 100 14.33 4.29 8.55
CA HIS A 100 13.58 4.02 7.31
C HIS A 100 13.75 5.13 6.27
N LEU A 101 13.50 6.40 6.63
CA LEU A 101 13.56 7.55 5.72
C LEU A 101 14.98 8.04 5.38
N THR A 102 16.00 7.55 6.09
CA THR A 102 17.41 7.79 5.75
C THR A 102 18.02 6.68 4.88
N ILE A 103 17.61 5.43 5.07
CA ILE A 103 18.02 4.31 4.20
C ILE A 103 17.28 4.35 2.85
N LEU A 104 15.97 4.62 2.85
CA LEU A 104 15.16 4.69 1.63
C LEU A 104 15.18 6.10 1.02
N TYR A 105 16.36 6.56 0.66
CA TYR A 105 16.58 7.88 0.06
C TYR A 105 16.31 7.94 -1.46
N ARG A 106 15.99 6.83 -2.12
CA ARG A 106 15.79 6.74 -3.58
C ARG A 106 14.31 6.64 -3.97
N SER A 107 13.98 7.12 -5.17
CA SER A 107 12.68 6.92 -5.82
C SER A 107 12.38 5.43 -6.08
N GLY A 108 11.09 5.09 -6.15
CA GLY A 108 10.59 3.73 -6.39
C GLY A 108 9.11 3.72 -6.79
N PRO A 109 8.58 2.60 -7.33
CA PRO A 109 7.33 2.58 -8.09
C PRO A 109 6.05 3.02 -7.35
N HIS A 110 6.09 3.15 -6.03
CA HIS A 110 4.97 3.58 -5.19
C HIS A 110 5.16 4.97 -4.53
N ASP A 111 6.25 5.68 -4.82
CA ASP A 111 6.46 7.06 -4.31
C ASP A 111 5.39 8.05 -4.83
N GLN A 112 4.73 7.71 -5.94
CA GLN A 112 3.62 8.42 -6.58
C GLN A 112 2.40 8.62 -5.66
N MET A 113 2.27 7.84 -4.58
CA MET A 113 1.26 8.05 -3.54
C MET A 113 1.57 9.25 -2.61
N MET A 114 2.83 9.67 -2.50
CA MET A 114 3.26 10.82 -1.70
C MET A 114 3.03 12.15 -2.45
N SER A 115 3.36 13.28 -1.82
CA SER A 115 3.33 14.60 -2.43
C SER A 115 4.51 14.79 -3.41
N CYS A 116 4.34 15.68 -4.39
CA CYS A 116 5.43 16.05 -5.30
C CYS A 116 6.63 16.68 -4.55
N ALA A 117 6.40 17.26 -3.36
CA ALA A 117 7.44 17.78 -2.48
C ALA A 117 8.17 16.66 -1.74
N PHE A 118 7.48 15.61 -1.29
CA PHE A 118 8.12 14.42 -0.73
C PHE A 118 8.98 13.74 -1.80
N GLN A 119 8.43 13.52 -3.00
CA GLN A 119 9.14 12.95 -4.15
C GLN A 119 10.36 13.81 -4.57
N ALA A 120 10.29 15.14 -4.47
CA ALA A 120 11.44 16.04 -4.67
C ALA A 120 12.66 15.67 -3.81
N SER A 121 12.41 15.14 -2.62
CA SER A 121 13.40 14.88 -1.58
C SER A 121 13.95 13.45 -1.59
N LEU A 122 13.67 12.70 -2.66
CA LEU A 122 14.22 11.38 -2.96
C LEU A 122 15.15 11.48 -4.18
N GLU A 123 16.28 10.77 -4.15
CA GLU A 123 17.18 10.69 -5.29
C GLU A 123 16.50 9.95 -6.46
N GLY A 124 16.41 10.64 -7.60
CA GLY A 124 15.66 10.18 -8.78
C GLY A 124 14.17 10.54 -8.76
N GLY A 125 13.68 11.14 -7.67
CA GLY A 125 12.26 11.51 -7.51
C GLY A 125 11.86 12.83 -8.18
N LEU A 126 10.55 13.09 -8.18
CA LEU A 126 9.90 13.80 -9.28
C LEU A 126 10.30 15.28 -9.48
N ALA A 127 10.60 16.05 -8.43
CA ALA A 127 10.94 17.46 -8.63
C ALA A 127 12.36 17.72 -9.16
N ARG A 128 13.18 16.67 -9.34
CA ARG A 128 14.39 16.72 -10.20
C ARG A 128 14.04 17.02 -11.67
N ILE A 129 12.77 16.83 -12.05
CA ILE A 129 12.23 17.07 -13.39
C ILE A 129 11.56 18.46 -13.49
N THR A 130 10.81 18.88 -12.46
CA THR A 130 9.98 20.09 -12.54
C THR A 130 10.74 21.40 -12.28
N GLN A 131 12.00 21.35 -11.83
CA GLN A 131 12.85 22.54 -11.69
C GLN A 131 13.80 22.69 -12.89
N GLY A 132 13.67 23.80 -13.62
CA GLY A 132 14.45 24.08 -14.83
C GLY A 132 13.81 23.60 -16.14
N GLN A 133 12.61 23.02 -16.11
CA GLN A 133 11.79 22.86 -17.31
C GLN A 133 11.28 24.23 -17.84
N PRO A 134 11.04 24.40 -19.16
CA PRO A 134 10.60 25.68 -19.70
C PRO A 134 9.16 26.01 -19.26
N LEU A 135 8.87 27.28 -19.01
CA LEU A 135 7.55 27.69 -18.54
C LEU A 135 6.47 27.61 -19.63
N GLU A 136 6.72 28.19 -20.81
CA GLU A 136 5.76 28.25 -21.91
C GLU A 136 5.88 27.00 -22.82
N VAL A 137 4.76 26.32 -23.04
CA VAL A 137 4.66 25.19 -23.97
C VAL A 137 4.70 25.73 -25.40
N ALA A 138 5.69 25.29 -26.17
CA ALA A 138 5.93 25.75 -27.55
C ALA A 138 5.66 24.65 -28.59
N PHE A 139 5.47 25.04 -29.85
CA PHE A 139 5.47 24.08 -30.96
C PHE A 139 6.83 23.36 -31.05
N GLY A 140 6.81 22.03 -31.16
CA GLY A 140 7.95 21.11 -31.04
C GLY A 140 8.21 20.57 -29.62
N SER A 141 7.45 21.03 -28.62
CA SER A 141 7.69 20.65 -27.22
C SER A 141 7.21 19.22 -26.92
N GLN A 142 8.01 18.48 -26.15
CA GLN A 142 7.65 17.19 -25.57
C GLN A 142 7.05 17.43 -24.18
N VAL A 143 5.86 16.91 -23.91
CA VAL A 143 5.10 17.12 -22.68
C VAL A 143 4.46 15.84 -22.17
N THR A 144 4.21 15.75 -20.85
CA THR A 144 3.29 14.75 -20.27
C THR A 144 1.99 15.44 -19.83
N LEU A 145 0.86 14.93 -20.33
CA LEU A 145 -0.48 15.47 -20.06
C LEU A 145 -1.14 14.66 -18.94
N ARG A 146 -1.45 15.32 -17.82
CA ARG A 146 -2.06 14.73 -16.62
C ARG A 146 -3.50 15.25 -16.44
N THR A 147 -4.43 14.39 -16.03
CA THR A 147 -5.78 14.83 -15.67
C THR A 147 -5.81 15.64 -14.37
N MET A 148 -6.68 16.63 -14.27
CA MET A 148 -6.95 17.35 -13.02
C MET A 148 -8.13 16.78 -12.23
N SER A 149 -8.87 15.81 -12.77
CA SER A 149 -10.00 15.16 -12.09
C SER A 149 -9.49 14.11 -11.10
N SER A 150 -9.65 14.39 -9.80
CA SER A 150 -8.92 13.72 -8.72
C SER A 150 -9.60 12.48 -8.12
N LYS A 151 -10.29 11.66 -8.93
CA LYS A 151 -10.95 10.42 -8.47
C LYS A 151 -10.94 9.31 -9.53
N PRO A 152 -10.59 8.05 -9.18
CA PRO A 152 -9.98 7.61 -7.92
C PRO A 152 -8.46 7.89 -7.86
N VAL A 153 -7.76 7.79 -9.00
CA VAL A 153 -6.28 7.85 -9.10
C VAL A 153 -5.90 8.84 -10.20
N PRO A 154 -4.88 9.71 -10.02
CA PRO A 154 -4.37 10.55 -11.10
C PRO A 154 -3.74 9.69 -12.21
N CYS A 155 -3.92 10.11 -13.46
CA CYS A 155 -3.39 9.41 -14.62
C CYS A 155 -2.90 10.37 -15.70
N TRP A 156 -2.04 9.86 -16.58
CA TRP A 156 -1.45 10.55 -17.72
C TRP A 156 -1.98 10.00 -19.04
N LEU A 157 -2.15 10.87 -20.03
CA LEU A 157 -2.50 10.46 -21.40
C LEU A 157 -1.40 9.56 -21.96
N HIS A 158 -1.76 8.33 -22.33
CA HIS A 158 -0.82 7.24 -22.60
C HIS A 158 -1.18 6.53 -23.91
N SER A 159 -0.18 6.00 -24.61
CA SER A 159 -0.41 5.14 -25.78
C SER A 159 0.72 4.14 -25.97
N HIS A 160 0.39 2.89 -26.28
CA HIS A 160 1.36 1.80 -26.40
C HIS A 160 1.08 0.98 -27.67
N LYS A 161 2.01 0.11 -28.10
CA LYS A 161 1.99 -0.56 -29.42
C LYS A 161 0.83 -1.56 -29.68
N ALA A 162 -0.15 -1.66 -28.78
CA ALA A 162 -1.34 -2.47 -29.00
C ALA A 162 -2.43 -1.65 -29.72
N ASN A 163 -3.30 -2.36 -30.45
CA ASN A 163 -4.47 -1.79 -31.12
C ASN A 163 -5.75 -2.19 -30.37
N TYR A 164 -6.84 -1.45 -30.59
CA TYR A 164 -8.16 -1.89 -30.16
C TYR A 164 -8.56 -3.19 -30.88
N PRO A 165 -9.31 -4.11 -30.24
CA PRO A 165 -9.76 -5.34 -30.89
C PRO A 165 -10.79 -5.02 -31.98
N VAL A 166 -10.70 -5.69 -33.15
CA VAL A 166 -11.54 -5.43 -34.34
C VAL A 166 -13.05 -5.43 -34.03
N ARG A 167 -13.46 -6.23 -33.05
CA ARG A 167 -14.78 -6.15 -32.40
C ARG A 167 -14.60 -6.17 -30.88
N TYR A 168 -15.41 -5.40 -30.18
CA TYR A 168 -15.51 -5.50 -28.71
C TYR A 168 -16.34 -6.73 -28.31
N GLU A 169 -16.31 -7.07 -27.02
CA GLU A 169 -17.05 -8.19 -26.42
C GLU A 169 -18.56 -8.15 -26.69
N ASN A 170 -19.16 -6.96 -26.83
CA ASN A 170 -20.57 -6.78 -27.20
C ASN A 170 -20.82 -6.71 -28.72
N GLY A 171 -19.93 -7.26 -29.54
CA GLY A 171 -20.12 -7.48 -30.98
C GLY A 171 -19.98 -6.25 -31.89
N ARG A 172 -20.03 -5.03 -31.33
CA ARG A 172 -19.73 -3.77 -32.04
C ARG A 172 -18.32 -3.80 -32.64
N GLY A 173 -18.15 -3.21 -33.82
CA GLY A 173 -16.85 -2.99 -34.44
C GLY A 173 -16.07 -1.84 -33.78
N SER A 174 -14.74 -1.91 -33.86
CA SER A 174 -13.78 -0.84 -33.52
C SER A 174 -13.06 -0.35 -34.77
N SER A 175 -12.31 0.74 -34.64
CA SER A 175 -11.38 1.25 -35.64
C SER A 175 -10.16 0.34 -35.89
N HIS A 176 -9.84 -0.56 -34.95
CA HIS A 176 -8.60 -1.32 -34.89
C HIS A 176 -7.31 -0.47 -34.92
N GLN A 177 -7.40 0.82 -34.58
CA GLN A 177 -6.26 1.72 -34.48
C GLN A 177 -5.52 1.54 -33.14
N GLN A 178 -4.39 2.24 -32.95
CA GLN A 178 -3.59 2.15 -31.73
C GLN A 178 -4.37 2.65 -30.50
N GLN A 179 -4.26 1.93 -29.38
CA GLN A 179 -4.94 2.28 -28.13
C GLN A 179 -4.43 3.62 -27.56
N VAL A 180 -5.36 4.45 -27.08
CA VAL A 180 -5.07 5.61 -26.24
C VAL A 180 -5.86 5.49 -24.94
N THR A 181 -5.15 5.65 -23.83
CA THR A 181 -5.67 5.37 -22.48
C THR A 181 -5.18 6.45 -21.51
N CYS A 182 -5.64 6.38 -20.26
CA CYS A 182 -5.05 7.13 -19.18
C CYS A 182 -4.38 6.16 -18.20
N TYR A 183 -3.05 6.19 -18.14
CA TYR A 183 -2.26 5.27 -17.33
C TYR A 183 -1.95 5.87 -15.96
N ALA A 184 -2.10 5.09 -14.90
CA ALA A 184 -1.98 5.52 -13.50
C ALA A 184 -0.52 5.67 -13.01
N PHE A 185 0.47 5.42 -13.87
CA PHE A 185 1.89 5.51 -13.55
C PHE A 185 2.66 6.29 -14.62
N LYS A 186 3.86 6.77 -14.26
CA LYS A 186 4.79 7.43 -15.18
C LYS A 186 5.53 6.42 -16.06
N ASP A 187 5.51 6.67 -17.36
CA ASP A 187 6.13 5.84 -18.39
C ASP A 187 6.69 6.71 -19.54
N VAL A 188 7.63 6.19 -20.33
CA VAL A 188 8.11 6.84 -21.57
C VAL A 188 7.01 6.98 -22.62
N ASN A 189 5.97 6.14 -22.54
CA ASN A 189 4.75 6.16 -23.36
C ASN A 189 3.68 7.17 -22.88
N ASN A 190 4.03 8.06 -21.92
CA ASN A 190 3.18 9.18 -21.51
C ASN A 190 3.58 10.51 -22.19
N TRP A 191 4.61 10.49 -23.05
CA TRP A 191 5.18 11.69 -23.67
C TRP A 191 4.56 11.97 -25.05
N TRP A 192 4.09 13.20 -25.22
CA TRP A 192 3.47 13.70 -26.45
C TRP A 192 4.22 14.92 -26.98
N ILE A 193 4.34 15.05 -28.30
CA ILE A 193 4.89 16.22 -28.97
C ILE A 193 3.75 17.12 -29.42
N ILE A 194 3.83 18.40 -29.06
CA ILE A 194 2.93 19.46 -29.55
C ILE A 194 3.42 19.92 -30.92
N LYS A 195 2.85 19.36 -31.99
CA LYS A 195 3.24 19.65 -33.37
C LYS A 195 2.37 20.77 -33.97
N ASP A 196 3.01 21.63 -34.76
CA ASP A 196 2.35 22.65 -35.59
C ASP A 196 1.75 21.97 -36.85
N PRO A 197 0.43 22.05 -37.11
CA PRO A 197 -0.20 21.39 -38.26
C PRO A 197 0.39 21.79 -39.61
N GLU A 198 0.89 23.03 -39.73
CA GLU A 198 1.44 23.60 -40.96
C GLU A 198 2.89 23.18 -41.25
N ARG A 199 3.54 22.45 -40.33
CA ARG A 199 4.98 22.15 -40.40
C ARG A 199 5.28 20.65 -40.37
N SER A 200 6.33 20.26 -41.09
CA SER A 200 6.90 18.90 -41.04
C SER A 200 7.88 18.71 -39.88
N SER A 201 8.57 19.77 -39.44
CA SER A 201 9.53 19.73 -38.33
C SER A 201 8.87 19.40 -36.99
N LEU A 202 9.56 18.61 -36.19
CA LEU A 202 9.18 18.19 -34.83
C LEU A 202 10.08 18.79 -33.74
N VAL A 203 11.02 19.66 -34.12
CA VAL A 203 11.98 20.34 -33.24
C VAL A 203 11.49 21.75 -32.90
N VAL A 204 11.74 22.20 -31.67
CA VAL A 204 11.35 23.55 -31.21
C VAL A 204 12.13 24.62 -31.96
N ASN A 205 11.43 25.69 -32.38
CA ASN A 205 12.05 26.86 -33.02
C ASN A 205 13.06 27.56 -32.07
N SER A 206 14.03 28.26 -32.66
CA SER A 206 14.88 29.23 -31.95
C SER A 206 14.61 30.64 -32.50
N PRO A 207 13.92 31.54 -31.77
CA PRO A 207 13.31 31.35 -30.46
C PRO A 207 12.03 30.47 -30.50
N PRO A 208 11.61 29.87 -29.37
CA PRO A 208 10.39 29.06 -29.31
C PRO A 208 9.14 29.84 -29.70
N LYS A 209 8.22 29.22 -30.44
CA LYS A 209 6.87 29.74 -30.73
C LYS A 209 5.92 29.19 -29.66
N PRO A 210 5.50 29.96 -28.63
CA PRO A 210 4.57 29.48 -27.61
C PRO A 210 3.19 29.22 -28.21
N VAL A 211 2.54 28.17 -27.73
CA VAL A 211 1.14 27.83 -28.06
C VAL A 211 0.22 28.69 -27.19
N ARG A 212 -0.81 29.28 -27.79
CA ARG A 212 -1.76 30.18 -27.13
C ARG A 212 -3.17 29.61 -27.09
N HIS A 213 -4.02 30.22 -26.28
CA HIS A 213 -5.46 29.94 -26.33
C HIS A 213 -6.01 30.15 -27.76
N GLY A 214 -6.75 29.16 -28.25
CA GLY A 214 -7.38 29.17 -29.57
C GLY A 214 -6.54 28.53 -30.68
N ASP A 215 -5.24 28.30 -30.46
CA ASP A 215 -4.37 27.64 -31.44
C ASP A 215 -4.83 26.18 -31.70
N VAL A 216 -4.59 25.71 -32.93
CA VAL A 216 -4.79 24.32 -33.34
C VAL A 216 -3.45 23.60 -33.38
N ILE A 217 -3.40 22.42 -32.76
CA ILE A 217 -2.21 21.58 -32.63
C ILE A 217 -2.48 20.17 -33.18
N GLN A 218 -1.41 19.47 -33.54
CA GLN A 218 -1.40 18.01 -33.67
C GLN A 218 -0.65 17.42 -32.46
N LEU A 219 -1.26 16.46 -31.78
CA LEU A 219 -0.63 15.71 -30.68
C LEU A 219 -0.02 14.44 -31.25
N LEU A 220 1.32 14.33 -31.25
CA LEU A 220 2.06 13.19 -31.77
C LEU A 220 2.64 12.37 -30.60
N HIS A 221 2.30 11.09 -30.48
CA HIS A 221 2.85 10.25 -29.42
C HIS A 221 4.35 10.01 -29.61
N GLY A 222 5.15 10.30 -28.58
CA GLY A 222 6.62 10.37 -28.68
C GLY A 222 7.30 9.06 -29.06
N MET A 223 6.83 7.93 -28.52
CA MET A 223 7.44 6.60 -28.73
C MET A 223 6.92 5.85 -29.98
N THR A 224 5.72 6.16 -30.48
CA THR A 224 5.13 5.43 -31.62
C THR A 224 4.90 6.29 -32.87
N SER A 225 5.10 7.61 -32.76
CA SER A 225 4.87 8.60 -33.83
C SER A 225 3.49 8.48 -34.50
N ARG A 226 2.46 8.10 -33.73
CA ARG A 226 1.05 8.15 -34.16
C ARG A 226 0.39 9.43 -33.63
N TYR A 227 -0.55 9.97 -34.40
CA TYR A 227 -1.27 11.18 -34.02
C TYR A 227 -2.50 10.85 -33.17
N LEU A 228 -2.76 11.63 -32.13
CA LEU A 228 -4.00 11.59 -31.36
C LEU A 228 -5.18 11.95 -32.28
N ASN A 229 -6.13 11.05 -32.39
CA ASN A 229 -7.24 11.10 -33.32
C ASN A 229 -8.55 10.76 -32.59
N THR A 230 -9.66 11.36 -33.01
CA THR A 230 -11.00 10.90 -32.62
C THR A 230 -11.95 11.05 -33.78
N HIS A 231 -12.96 10.17 -33.84
CA HIS A 231 -13.72 9.91 -35.05
C HIS A 231 -15.06 9.25 -34.68
N ASP A 232 -15.95 9.07 -35.66
CA ASP A 232 -17.33 8.63 -35.41
C ASP A 232 -17.45 7.10 -35.24
N VAL A 233 -16.65 6.56 -34.31
CA VAL A 233 -16.70 5.19 -33.79
C VAL A 233 -17.01 5.28 -32.30
N ALA A 234 -17.96 4.46 -31.82
CA ALA A 234 -18.35 4.46 -30.42
C ALA A 234 -17.24 3.86 -29.52
N ALA A 235 -16.96 4.52 -28.40
CA ALA A 235 -15.93 4.10 -27.45
C ALA A 235 -16.20 2.69 -26.86
N PRO A 236 -15.15 1.93 -26.48
CA PRO A 236 -15.27 0.54 -26.06
C PRO A 236 -16.20 0.31 -24.87
N MET A 237 -16.11 1.12 -23.81
CA MET A 237 -16.93 0.99 -22.60
C MET A 237 -18.09 1.99 -22.57
N THR A 238 -17.91 3.20 -23.10
CA THR A 238 -18.96 4.24 -23.10
C THR A 238 -19.53 4.51 -24.50
N PRO A 239 -20.55 3.76 -24.96
CA PRO A 239 -21.05 3.80 -26.35
C PRO A 239 -21.67 5.13 -26.79
N HIS A 240 -21.86 6.09 -25.88
CA HIS A 240 -22.40 7.43 -26.15
C HIS A 240 -21.31 8.45 -26.49
N SER A 241 -20.03 8.10 -26.33
CA SER A 241 -18.87 8.95 -26.63
C SER A 241 -18.01 8.34 -27.75
N GLN A 242 -17.19 9.18 -28.39
CA GLN A 242 -16.32 8.80 -29.51
C GLN A 242 -15.03 8.14 -29.02
N GLU A 243 -14.56 7.11 -29.74
CA GLU A 243 -13.27 6.47 -29.51
C GLU A 243 -12.13 7.47 -29.75
N VAL A 244 -11.12 7.46 -28.87
CA VAL A 244 -9.87 8.19 -29.05
C VAL A 244 -8.76 7.19 -29.35
N SER A 245 -8.01 7.43 -30.41
CA SER A 245 -7.05 6.48 -30.97
C SER A 245 -5.74 7.15 -31.36
N GLY A 246 -4.69 6.36 -31.49
CA GLY A 246 -3.50 6.72 -32.24
C GLY A 246 -3.73 6.36 -33.70
N TYR A 247 -3.86 7.35 -34.59
CA TYR A 247 -4.20 7.11 -36.00
C TYR A 247 -3.19 6.18 -36.68
N ILE A 248 -3.69 5.07 -37.21
CA ILE A 248 -2.97 4.17 -38.10
C ILE A 248 -3.64 4.26 -39.47
N ASP A 249 -2.85 4.63 -40.48
CA ASP A 249 -3.27 4.51 -41.87
C ASP A 249 -3.24 3.02 -42.28
N PHE A 250 -4.41 2.46 -42.53
CA PHE A 250 -4.60 1.10 -43.04
C PHE A 250 -4.90 1.08 -44.55
N ASN A 251 -4.71 2.20 -45.26
CA ASN A 251 -5.17 2.41 -46.64
C ASN A 251 -6.69 2.21 -46.80
N VAL A 252 -7.45 2.70 -45.80
CA VAL A 252 -8.91 2.66 -45.74
C VAL A 252 -9.43 4.10 -45.90
N SER A 253 -10.64 4.27 -46.43
CA SER A 253 -11.27 5.56 -46.77
C SER A 253 -11.61 6.50 -45.60
N MET A 254 -11.05 6.29 -44.41
CA MET A 254 -11.19 7.16 -43.23
C MET A 254 -9.94 8.05 -43.07
N PRO A 255 -9.97 9.32 -43.51
CA PRO A 255 -8.83 10.23 -43.34
C PRO A 255 -8.60 10.58 -41.86
N ALA A 256 -7.34 10.87 -41.51
CA ALA A 256 -6.96 11.28 -40.16
C ALA A 256 -7.69 12.55 -39.69
N GLN A 257 -8.31 12.48 -38.51
CA GLN A 257 -8.92 13.62 -37.82
C GLN A 257 -8.11 13.87 -36.54
N ASN A 258 -7.00 14.60 -36.70
CA ASN A 258 -5.96 14.74 -35.69
C ASN A 258 -5.71 16.18 -35.21
N LEU A 259 -6.64 17.09 -35.52
CA LEU A 259 -6.55 18.52 -35.21
C LEU A 259 -7.29 18.84 -33.91
N TRP A 260 -6.55 19.35 -32.92
CA TRP A 260 -7.08 19.68 -31.60
C TRP A 260 -6.86 21.18 -31.30
N ARG A 261 -7.92 21.89 -30.91
CA ARG A 261 -7.84 23.29 -30.46
C ARG A 261 -7.59 23.35 -28.95
N VAL A 262 -6.71 24.25 -28.52
CA VAL A 262 -6.35 24.45 -27.11
C VAL A 262 -7.25 25.51 -26.45
N ASP A 263 -8.13 25.08 -25.55
CA ASP A 263 -8.98 25.94 -24.72
C ASP A 263 -8.36 26.08 -23.31
N ILE A 264 -7.88 27.28 -22.95
CA ILE A 264 -7.24 27.55 -21.65
C ILE A 264 -8.30 28.10 -20.70
N LEU A 265 -8.63 27.35 -19.65
CA LEU A 265 -9.80 27.60 -18.81
C LEU A 265 -9.57 28.65 -17.72
N ASN A 266 -8.35 28.73 -17.20
CA ASN A 266 -7.95 29.69 -16.16
C ASN A 266 -7.13 30.86 -16.73
N ARG A 267 -7.47 31.31 -17.94
CA ARG A 267 -6.81 32.44 -18.59
C ARG A 267 -7.24 33.78 -17.99
N GLU A 268 -6.29 34.70 -17.82
CA GLU A 268 -6.56 36.10 -17.48
C GLU A 268 -6.70 36.98 -18.75
N ALA A 269 -6.17 36.51 -19.89
CA ALA A 269 -6.23 37.20 -21.18
C ALA A 269 -6.53 36.26 -22.36
N ASP A 270 -7.26 36.74 -23.36
CA ASP A 270 -7.74 35.92 -24.50
C ASP A 270 -6.64 35.32 -25.39
N ARG A 271 -5.40 35.79 -25.29
CA ARG A 271 -4.23 35.26 -26.01
C ARG A 271 -3.09 34.83 -25.08
N GLU A 272 -3.43 34.44 -23.85
CA GLU A 272 -2.46 33.89 -22.92
C GLU A 272 -1.76 32.63 -23.49
N ALA A 273 -0.47 32.49 -23.18
CA ALA A 273 0.34 31.33 -23.56
C ALA A 273 0.06 30.14 -22.63
N TRP A 274 0.12 28.93 -23.17
CA TRP A 274 0.00 27.69 -22.41
C TRP A 274 1.22 27.52 -21.51
N LYS A 275 1.02 27.63 -20.18
CA LYS A 275 2.07 27.51 -19.16
C LYS A 275 2.05 26.12 -18.52
N THR A 276 3.23 25.53 -18.40
CA THR A 276 3.49 24.29 -17.67
C THR A 276 3.06 24.41 -16.21
N ILE A 277 2.39 23.40 -15.65
CA ILE A 277 1.80 23.31 -14.30
C ILE A 277 0.69 24.35 -14.00
N LEU A 278 0.75 25.56 -14.57
CA LEU A 278 -0.16 26.67 -14.25
C LEU A 278 -1.45 26.67 -15.10
N SER A 279 -1.41 26.24 -16.36
CA SER A 279 -2.58 26.28 -17.24
C SER A 279 -3.42 25.01 -17.16
N SER A 280 -4.66 25.15 -16.70
CA SER A 280 -5.74 24.18 -16.83
C SER A 280 -6.31 24.25 -18.24
N VAL A 281 -6.04 23.23 -19.06
CA VAL A 281 -6.44 23.22 -20.49
C VAL A 281 -7.47 22.15 -20.81
N ARG A 282 -8.21 22.40 -21.89
CA ARG A 282 -9.14 21.48 -22.53
C ARG A 282 -8.73 21.34 -23.99
N LEU A 283 -8.70 20.10 -24.49
CA LEU A 283 -8.40 19.79 -25.87
C LEU A 283 -9.71 19.51 -26.61
N VAL A 284 -10.04 20.35 -27.59
CA VAL A 284 -11.29 20.29 -28.36
C VAL A 284 -10.98 19.84 -29.78
N HIS A 285 -11.48 18.67 -30.19
CA HIS A 285 -11.30 18.15 -31.54
C HIS A 285 -12.00 19.04 -32.57
N VAL A 286 -11.28 19.46 -33.61
CA VAL A 286 -11.77 20.47 -34.58
C VAL A 286 -12.93 19.94 -35.40
N ASN A 287 -12.89 18.67 -35.85
CA ASN A 287 -13.87 18.15 -36.80
C ASN A 287 -15.20 17.78 -36.12
N THR A 288 -15.17 17.14 -34.94
CA THR A 288 -16.38 16.65 -34.25
C THR A 288 -16.85 17.56 -33.10
N SER A 289 -16.08 18.60 -32.75
CA SER A 289 -16.26 19.43 -31.55
C SER A 289 -16.30 18.65 -30.22
N ALA A 290 -15.82 17.41 -30.22
CA ALA A 290 -15.68 16.58 -29.03
C ALA A 290 -14.49 17.03 -28.17
N VAL A 291 -14.57 16.81 -26.87
CA VAL A 291 -13.53 17.15 -25.89
C VAL A 291 -12.82 15.89 -25.42
N LEU A 292 -11.49 15.94 -25.34
CA LEU A 292 -10.68 14.88 -24.76
C LEU A 292 -10.99 14.75 -23.26
N LYS A 293 -11.63 13.64 -22.86
CA LYS A 293 -12.20 13.44 -21.54
C LYS A 293 -11.85 12.05 -20.99
N LEU A 294 -11.78 11.92 -19.67
CA LEU A 294 -11.87 10.62 -19.03
C LEU A 294 -13.33 10.19 -18.92
N SER A 295 -13.59 8.95 -19.34
CA SER A 295 -14.88 8.28 -19.15
C SER A 295 -15.08 7.91 -17.67
N GLY A 296 -14.01 7.42 -17.02
CA GLY A 296 -14.01 6.99 -15.62
C GLY A 296 -14.09 5.48 -15.43
N THR A 297 -14.41 4.71 -16.47
CA THR A 297 -14.30 3.24 -16.48
C THR A 297 -12.91 2.77 -16.91
N SER A 298 -12.43 1.67 -16.34
CA SER A 298 -11.28 0.93 -16.88
C SER A 298 -11.66 0.09 -18.09
N LEU A 299 -10.71 -0.12 -19.00
CA LEU A 299 -10.81 -1.07 -20.10
C LEU A 299 -10.70 -2.53 -19.60
N PRO A 300 -11.14 -3.53 -20.39
CA PRO A 300 -10.93 -4.94 -20.10
C PRO A 300 -9.45 -5.37 -20.23
N GLU A 301 -9.17 -6.67 -20.16
CA GLU A 301 -7.80 -7.19 -20.13
C GLU A 301 -6.99 -6.87 -21.40
N TRP A 302 -7.64 -6.77 -22.57
CA TRP A 302 -7.01 -6.34 -23.82
C TRP A 302 -6.53 -4.87 -23.80
N GLY A 303 -7.03 -4.06 -22.87
CA GLY A 303 -6.61 -2.69 -22.59
C GLY A 303 -5.82 -2.56 -21.28
N PHE A 304 -5.25 -3.67 -20.79
CA PHE A 304 -4.38 -3.74 -19.61
C PHE A 304 -4.99 -3.14 -18.32
N LYS A 305 -6.33 -3.09 -18.22
CA LYS A 305 -7.09 -2.48 -17.11
C LYS A 305 -6.78 -0.98 -16.90
N GLN A 306 -6.28 -0.30 -17.93
CA GLN A 306 -6.04 1.15 -17.95
C GLN A 306 -7.36 1.93 -18.11
N LEU A 307 -7.38 3.22 -17.76
CA LEU A 307 -8.62 4.04 -17.82
C LEU A 307 -8.97 4.46 -19.25
N GLU A 308 -10.26 4.46 -19.57
CA GLU A 308 -10.80 4.84 -20.88
C GLU A 308 -10.74 6.38 -21.10
N VAL A 309 -10.14 6.78 -22.22
CA VAL A 309 -10.13 8.16 -22.75
C VAL A 309 -11.10 8.23 -23.92
N VAL A 310 -11.96 9.26 -23.93
CA VAL A 310 -13.04 9.43 -24.91
C VAL A 310 -13.15 10.85 -25.43
N GLY A 311 -13.72 10.99 -26.63
CA GLY A 311 -14.20 12.26 -27.17
C GLY A 311 -15.67 12.45 -26.83
N ASP A 312 -16.01 13.44 -26.02
CA ASP A 312 -17.40 13.70 -25.60
C ASP A 312 -17.84 15.16 -25.86
N LYS A 313 -19.13 15.39 -26.12
CA LYS A 313 -19.66 16.73 -26.39
C LYS A 313 -19.80 17.53 -25.08
N ILE A 314 -19.68 18.85 -25.17
CA ILE A 314 -19.70 19.75 -23.99
C ILE A 314 -21.12 19.86 -23.41
N ASN A 315 -21.48 18.91 -22.54
CA ASN A 315 -22.67 18.99 -21.71
C ASN A 315 -22.44 19.97 -20.55
N LYS A 316 -23.43 20.83 -20.26
CA LYS A 316 -23.33 21.89 -19.23
C LYS A 316 -23.38 21.39 -17.78
N GLY A 317 -23.41 20.08 -17.55
CA GLY A 317 -23.33 19.48 -16.22
C GLY A 317 -21.88 19.26 -15.78
N TYR A 318 -21.52 19.79 -14.61
CA TYR A 318 -20.28 19.64 -13.84
C TYR A 318 -19.31 18.49 -14.23
N GLN A 319 -18.39 18.71 -15.18
CA GLN A 319 -17.40 17.71 -15.65
C GLN A 319 -15.96 18.24 -15.52
N GLN A 320 -15.29 17.91 -14.40
CA GLN A 320 -13.85 18.17 -14.20
C GLN A 320 -12.96 17.16 -14.96
N SER A 321 -13.51 16.04 -15.44
CA SER A 321 -12.82 14.95 -16.16
C SER A 321 -12.33 15.29 -17.57
N GLY A 322 -12.65 16.48 -18.10
CA GLY A 322 -12.14 17.00 -19.37
C GLY A 322 -11.04 18.07 -19.21
N ILE A 323 -10.45 18.19 -18.03
CA ILE A 323 -9.41 19.19 -17.71
C ILE A 323 -8.05 18.49 -17.58
N TRP A 324 -7.08 18.99 -18.33
CA TRP A 324 -5.71 18.49 -18.42
C TRP A 324 -4.70 19.57 -18.03
N ASN A 325 -3.52 19.15 -17.60
CA ASN A 325 -2.41 20.03 -17.25
C ASN A 325 -1.09 19.39 -17.75
N VAL A 326 -0.11 20.20 -18.11
CA VAL A 326 1.24 19.74 -18.46
C VAL A 326 2.07 19.66 -17.18
N GLU A 327 2.45 18.45 -16.79
CA GLU A 327 3.22 18.22 -15.56
C GLU A 327 4.73 18.28 -15.81
N GLU A 328 5.19 17.58 -16.85
CA GLU A 328 6.59 17.55 -17.28
C GLU A 328 6.70 18.10 -18.70
N HIS A 329 7.75 18.87 -18.97
CA HIS A 329 7.95 19.58 -20.22
C HIS A 329 9.44 19.66 -20.59
N ARG A 330 9.77 19.38 -21.85
CA ARG A 330 11.10 19.64 -22.44
C ARG A 330 10.98 20.10 -23.89
N TYR A 331 11.84 21.02 -24.31
CA TYR A 331 11.96 21.39 -25.71
C TYR A 331 12.69 20.29 -26.48
N GLY A 332 12.00 19.59 -27.38
CA GLY A 332 12.57 18.50 -28.17
C GLY A 332 13.59 18.99 -29.18
N LYS A 333 14.76 18.35 -29.21
CA LYS A 333 15.88 18.70 -30.10
C LYS A 333 16.09 17.69 -31.23
N SER A 334 15.72 16.43 -31.02
CA SER A 334 15.95 15.34 -31.98
C SER A 334 14.96 15.34 -33.15
N GLN A 335 15.49 15.35 -34.37
CA GLN A 335 14.68 15.19 -35.58
C GLN A 335 14.31 13.71 -35.80
N GLU A 336 15.29 12.81 -35.74
CA GLU A 336 15.06 11.38 -35.98
C GLU A 336 14.27 10.69 -34.87
N GLN A 337 13.52 9.63 -35.23
CA GLN A 337 12.81 8.81 -34.25
C GLN A 337 13.79 8.09 -33.30
N LYS A 338 14.91 7.54 -33.79
CA LYS A 338 15.86 6.79 -32.95
C LYS A 338 16.49 7.67 -31.87
N GLU A 339 16.93 8.86 -32.25
CA GLU A 339 17.46 9.87 -31.33
C GLU A 339 16.40 10.29 -30.31
N ARG A 340 15.17 10.59 -30.75
CA ARG A 340 14.05 10.95 -29.88
C ARG A 340 13.70 9.84 -28.89
N GLU A 341 13.71 8.58 -29.34
CA GLU A 341 13.50 7.42 -28.46
C GLU A 341 14.60 7.27 -27.39
N LEU A 342 15.81 7.81 -27.63
CA LEU A 342 16.88 7.88 -26.63
C LEU A 342 16.73 9.13 -25.74
N GLU A 343 16.39 10.28 -26.32
CA GLU A 343 16.07 11.54 -25.62
C GLU A 343 14.96 11.31 -24.59
N LEU A 344 13.85 10.67 -24.99
CA LEU A 344 12.71 10.37 -24.12
C LEU A 344 13.05 9.42 -22.97
N LYS A 345 13.89 8.41 -23.23
CA LYS A 345 14.40 7.46 -22.21
C LYS A 345 15.46 8.08 -21.28
N SER A 346 16.12 9.16 -21.71
CA SER A 346 17.09 9.86 -20.86
C SER A 346 16.41 10.66 -19.74
N PRO A 347 16.92 10.60 -18.50
CA PRO A 347 16.34 11.33 -17.38
C PRO A 347 16.62 12.83 -17.51
N THR A 348 15.57 13.63 -17.33
CA THR A 348 15.63 15.09 -17.24
C THR A 348 16.49 15.52 -16.05
N HIS A 349 17.71 15.95 -16.34
CA HIS A 349 18.72 16.30 -15.35
C HIS A 349 18.62 17.78 -14.94
N ASN A 350 18.18 18.06 -13.72
CA ASN A 350 18.54 19.27 -12.98
C ASN A 350 18.54 19.01 -11.47
N HIS A 351 19.67 19.24 -10.80
CA HIS A 351 19.77 19.14 -9.34
C HIS A 351 19.54 20.51 -8.69
N ILE A 352 18.40 20.69 -8.04
CA ILE A 352 18.19 21.77 -7.05
C ILE A 352 17.76 21.13 -5.74
N ASN A 353 18.49 21.43 -4.66
CA ASN A 353 18.39 20.67 -3.43
C ASN A 353 17.33 21.28 -2.48
N ARG A 354 16.21 20.58 -2.26
CA ARG A 354 15.18 20.95 -1.28
C ARG A 354 15.14 19.95 -0.13
N ASN A 355 15.89 20.26 0.93
CA ASN A 355 15.95 19.50 2.16
C ASN A 355 14.63 19.60 2.95
N LEU A 356 13.65 18.75 2.63
CA LEU A 356 12.48 18.54 3.49
C LEU A 356 12.93 18.01 4.86
N THR A 357 12.37 18.57 5.93
CA THR A 357 12.66 18.10 7.29
C THR A 357 12.14 16.69 7.51
N PHE A 358 12.82 15.91 8.35
CA PHE A 358 12.39 14.56 8.73
C PHE A 358 10.97 14.54 9.31
N MET A 359 10.58 15.53 10.12
CA MET A 359 9.23 15.62 10.68
C MET A 359 8.16 15.83 9.60
N THR A 360 8.43 16.66 8.58
CA THR A 360 7.50 16.83 7.44
C THR A 360 7.32 15.51 6.69
N LYS A 361 8.41 14.80 6.37
CA LYS A 361 8.35 13.49 5.71
C LYS A 361 7.61 12.45 6.57
N PHE A 362 7.90 12.39 7.87
CA PHE A 362 7.29 11.46 8.81
C PHE A 362 5.77 11.65 8.91
N LEU A 363 5.30 12.89 9.13
CA LEU A 363 3.86 13.17 9.27
C LEU A 363 3.09 12.89 7.97
N GLU A 364 3.65 13.22 6.80
CA GLU A 364 3.03 12.91 5.52
C GLU A 364 2.90 11.39 5.31
N LEU A 365 3.97 10.63 5.59
CA LEU A 365 3.97 9.17 5.46
C LEU A 365 2.97 8.51 6.42
N GLN A 366 2.90 8.95 7.68
CA GLN A 366 1.93 8.46 8.67
C GLN A 366 0.49 8.73 8.22
N TRP A 367 0.20 9.94 7.71
CA TRP A 367 -1.12 10.27 7.18
C TRP A 367 -1.49 9.37 6.00
N LYS A 368 -0.56 9.10 5.08
CA LYS A 368 -0.77 8.19 3.94
C LYS A 368 -0.98 6.75 4.38
N MET A 369 -0.20 6.23 5.34
CA MET A 369 -0.36 4.89 5.91
C MET A 369 -1.73 4.68 6.59
N LEU A 370 -2.41 5.75 7.01
CA LEU A 370 -3.77 5.70 7.59
C LEU A 370 -4.89 5.95 6.56
N THR A 371 -4.62 6.64 5.46
CA THR A 371 -5.66 7.12 4.51
C THR A 371 -5.67 6.43 3.15
N VAL A 372 -4.60 5.71 2.76
CA VAL A 372 -4.58 4.92 1.52
C VAL A 372 -5.51 3.72 1.66
N LYS A 373 -6.65 3.77 0.96
CA LYS A 373 -7.46 2.58 0.66
C LYS A 373 -6.79 1.82 -0.49
N ASN A 374 -6.49 0.55 -0.26
CA ASN A 374 -6.07 -0.36 -1.32
C ASN A 374 -7.33 -0.91 -2.02
N GLU A 375 -7.47 -0.67 -3.32
CA GLU A 375 -8.47 -1.34 -4.16
C GLU A 375 -7.99 -2.76 -4.48
N GLU A 376 -8.07 -3.65 -3.48
CA GLU A 376 -7.74 -5.07 -3.61
C GLU A 376 -8.91 -5.81 -4.29
N SER A 377 -8.72 -6.21 -5.54
CA SER A 377 -9.66 -7.09 -6.27
C SER A 377 -9.87 -8.42 -5.52
N GLU A 378 -11.12 -8.87 -5.42
CA GLU A 378 -11.50 -10.11 -4.72
C GLU A 378 -10.64 -11.30 -5.17
N HIS A 379 -9.78 -11.78 -4.27
CA HIS A 379 -8.89 -12.90 -4.55
C HIS A 379 -9.60 -14.22 -4.26
N ARG A 380 -9.31 -15.29 -5.02
CA ARG A 380 -9.92 -16.63 -4.82
C ARG A 380 -9.70 -17.24 -3.42
N TYR A 381 -8.75 -16.71 -2.66
CA TYR A 381 -8.47 -17.09 -1.27
C TYR A 381 -8.84 -15.96 -0.29
N SER A 382 -9.80 -15.12 -0.70
CA SER A 382 -10.61 -14.37 0.24
C SER A 382 -11.36 -15.35 1.13
N SER A 383 -11.46 -15.00 2.39
CA SER A 383 -12.51 -15.46 3.27
C SER A 383 -13.13 -14.22 3.90
N SER A 384 -14.43 -14.25 4.20
CA SER A 384 -15.06 -13.15 4.92
C SER A 384 -14.76 -13.22 6.41
N PRO A 385 -14.89 -12.07 7.14
CA PRO A 385 -15.28 -12.04 8.54
C PRO A 385 -15.87 -13.33 9.09
N LEU A 386 -17.10 -13.70 8.72
CA LEU A 386 -17.85 -14.76 9.40
C LEU A 386 -17.27 -16.17 9.20
N GLU A 387 -16.57 -16.44 8.10
CA GLU A 387 -15.91 -17.74 7.85
C GLU A 387 -14.79 -18.04 8.86
N TRP A 388 -14.35 -17.03 9.61
CA TRP A 388 -13.41 -17.28 10.69
C TRP A 388 -14.09 -17.95 11.88
N ILE A 389 -15.41 -17.77 12.11
CA ILE A 389 -16.19 -18.54 13.09
C ILE A 389 -16.21 -20.03 12.72
N THR A 390 -16.33 -20.34 11.42
CA THR A 390 -16.39 -21.72 10.89
C THR A 390 -15.05 -22.45 10.90
N LEU A 391 -13.95 -21.72 11.18
CA LEU A 391 -12.69 -22.25 11.71
C LEU A 391 -11.85 -23.05 10.69
N ASP A 392 -11.86 -22.63 9.43
CA ASP A 392 -11.06 -23.23 8.34
C ASP A 392 -9.54 -22.88 8.40
N THR A 393 -8.97 -22.58 9.59
CA THR A 393 -7.71 -21.80 9.78
C THR A 393 -6.95 -22.10 11.12
N ASN A 394 -5.59 -21.95 11.26
CA ASN A 394 -4.75 -22.56 12.35
C ASN A 394 -3.29 -21.98 12.60
N ILE A 395 -2.67 -22.18 13.80
CA ILE A 395 -1.20 -22.21 14.21
C ILE A 395 -0.72 -21.54 15.57
N ALA A 396 0.29 -20.63 15.69
CA ALA A 396 1.11 -20.36 16.93
C ALA A 396 1.55 -18.87 17.20
N TYR A 397 2.13 -18.35 18.33
CA TYR A 397 2.92 -18.81 19.53
C TYR A 397 2.73 -17.98 20.88
N TRP A 398 2.82 -18.65 22.08
CA TRP A 398 3.25 -18.15 23.46
C TRP A 398 2.42 -17.09 24.29
N LEU A 399 2.51 -16.85 25.64
CA LEU A 399 2.54 -17.66 26.92
C LEU A 399 2.44 -16.73 28.21
N HIS A 400 2.43 -17.29 29.46
CA HIS A 400 2.75 -16.74 30.83
C HIS A 400 1.66 -16.38 31.90
N THR A 401 2.08 -16.10 33.18
CA THR A 401 1.37 -16.52 34.43
C THR A 401 1.76 -15.86 35.82
N SER A 402 0.83 -15.49 36.73
CA SER A 402 0.97 -15.54 38.24
C SER A 402 -0.39 -15.45 39.01
N ASN A 403 -0.46 -15.94 40.27
CA ASN A 403 -1.61 -16.07 41.23
C ASN A 403 -2.82 -16.99 40.86
N SER A 404 -3.19 -18.02 41.64
CA SER A 404 -3.87 -19.24 41.08
C SER A 404 -5.38 -19.23 40.71
N TRP A 405 -6.32 -18.67 41.49
CA TRP A 405 -7.73 -18.60 41.04
C TRP A 405 -7.90 -17.46 40.04
N GLU A 406 -7.28 -16.33 40.34
CA GLU A 406 -7.13 -15.20 39.43
C GLU A 406 -6.42 -15.63 38.12
N LYS A 407 -5.50 -16.60 38.11
CA LYS A 407 -4.92 -17.21 36.90
C LYS A 407 -5.97 -17.91 36.07
N LEU A 408 -6.90 -18.66 36.64
CA LEU A 408 -7.90 -19.37 35.82
C LEU A 408 -8.84 -18.35 35.16
N VAL A 409 -9.25 -17.32 35.89
CA VAL A 409 -10.09 -16.24 35.35
C VAL A 409 -9.30 -15.37 34.38
N LEU A 410 -8.11 -14.88 34.75
CA LEU A 410 -7.25 -14.02 33.95
C LEU A 410 -6.68 -14.74 32.74
N ALA A 411 -6.21 -15.99 32.84
CA ALA A 411 -5.82 -16.77 31.67
C ALA A 411 -7.05 -17.26 30.89
N GLY A 412 -8.21 -17.44 31.51
CA GLY A 412 -9.48 -17.59 30.79
C GLY A 412 -9.84 -16.34 29.97
N VAL A 413 -9.58 -15.16 30.49
CA VAL A 413 -9.81 -13.84 29.85
C VAL A 413 -8.66 -13.43 28.92
N VAL A 414 -7.44 -13.91 29.11
CA VAL A 414 -6.26 -13.60 28.26
C VAL A 414 -6.07 -14.67 27.18
N CYS A 415 -6.44 -15.92 27.42
CA CYS A 415 -6.52 -16.93 26.36
C CYS A 415 -7.86 -16.85 25.63
N GLY A 416 -9.00 -16.77 26.34
CA GLY A 416 -10.30 -16.59 25.72
C GLY A 416 -10.46 -15.20 25.08
N GLY A 417 -10.04 -14.14 25.78
CA GLY A 417 -10.04 -12.78 25.24
C GLY A 417 -8.86 -12.48 24.32
N GLY A 418 -7.71 -13.16 24.43
CA GLY A 418 -6.61 -13.05 23.46
C GLY A 418 -6.93 -13.77 22.15
N TRP A 419 -7.56 -14.95 22.23
CA TRP A 419 -8.27 -15.57 21.10
C TRP A 419 -9.28 -14.57 20.53
N ALA A 420 -10.18 -14.02 21.35
CA ALA A 420 -11.18 -13.06 20.90
C ALA A 420 -10.58 -11.77 20.29
N VAL A 421 -9.44 -11.25 20.74
CA VAL A 421 -8.81 -10.05 20.15
C VAL A 421 -8.03 -10.38 18.87
N ASN A 422 -7.64 -11.64 18.67
CA ASN A 422 -7.03 -12.13 17.43
C ASN A 422 -8.05 -12.86 16.51
N TYR A 423 -9.36 -12.66 16.74
CA TYR A 423 -10.46 -13.37 16.05
C TYR A 423 -11.73 -12.51 15.88
N LEU A 424 -12.16 -11.76 16.90
CA LEU A 424 -13.34 -10.88 16.83
C LEU A 424 -13.13 -9.57 16.05
N PRO A 425 -11.98 -8.86 16.13
CA PRO A 425 -11.73 -7.72 15.25
C PRO A 425 -11.67 -8.15 13.78
N PHE A 426 -11.27 -9.39 13.52
CA PHE A 426 -11.39 -9.99 12.21
C PHE A 426 -12.89 -10.11 11.79
N PHE A 427 -13.85 -10.43 12.66
CA PHE A 427 -15.30 -10.31 12.34
C PHE A 427 -15.78 -8.89 11.93
N LEU A 428 -14.91 -7.88 11.95
CA LEU A 428 -15.17 -6.50 11.53
C LEU A 428 -14.24 -6.03 10.38
N MET A 429 -13.51 -6.93 9.71
CA MET A 429 -12.53 -6.59 8.67
C MET A 429 -12.85 -7.22 7.30
N GLU A 430 -13.30 -6.39 6.36
CA GLU A 430 -13.52 -6.73 4.93
C GLU A 430 -12.17 -6.95 4.20
N LYS A 431 -11.45 -8.04 4.52
CA LYS A 431 -10.16 -8.40 3.92
C LYS A 431 -9.94 -9.90 3.80
N THR A 432 -9.18 -10.29 2.78
CA THR A 432 -8.82 -11.69 2.50
C THR A 432 -7.94 -12.28 3.60
N LEU A 433 -8.43 -13.31 4.33
CA LEU A 433 -7.62 -14.09 5.26
C LEU A 433 -7.52 -15.56 4.84
N PHE A 434 -6.70 -16.32 5.57
CA PHE A 434 -6.14 -17.61 5.18
C PHE A 434 -5.90 -18.48 6.43
N LEU A 435 -5.43 -19.73 6.26
CA LEU A 435 -4.97 -20.59 7.34
C LEU A 435 -4.01 -19.88 8.31
N TYR A 436 -3.11 -19.03 7.79
CA TYR A 436 -2.08 -18.34 8.56
C TYR A 436 -2.57 -17.06 9.31
N HIS A 437 -3.89 -16.86 9.45
CA HIS A 437 -4.46 -15.66 10.11
C HIS A 437 -5.21 -15.92 11.41
N TYR A 438 -5.94 -17.04 11.56
CA TYR A 438 -6.31 -17.54 12.91
C TYR A 438 -5.08 -18.07 13.66
N LEU A 439 -3.94 -18.19 12.98
CA LEU A 439 -2.65 -18.62 13.47
C LEU A 439 -2.29 -18.08 14.88
N PRO A 440 -2.29 -16.77 15.19
CA PRO A 440 -2.09 -16.29 16.56
C PRO A 440 -3.19 -16.73 17.55
N ALA A 441 -4.46 -16.72 17.11
CA ALA A 441 -5.62 -17.06 17.94
C ALA A 441 -5.68 -18.54 18.34
N LEU A 442 -5.30 -19.48 17.45
CA LEU A 442 -5.18 -20.89 17.80
C LEU A 442 -4.24 -21.07 18.99
N THR A 443 -3.13 -20.33 19.07
CA THR A 443 -2.24 -20.50 20.22
C THR A 443 -2.82 -20.07 21.52
N PHE A 444 -3.67 -19.05 21.57
CA PHE A 444 -4.35 -18.74 22.82
C PHE A 444 -5.22 -19.92 23.26
N LYS A 445 -5.79 -20.72 22.34
CA LYS A 445 -6.42 -22.02 22.68
C LYS A 445 -5.42 -23.11 23.08
N ILE A 446 -4.31 -23.30 22.35
CA ILE A 446 -3.28 -24.31 22.70
C ILE A 446 -2.66 -24.01 24.09
N LEU A 447 -2.46 -22.74 24.43
CA LEU A 447 -1.98 -22.27 25.73
C LEU A 447 -3.04 -22.44 26.83
N GLN A 448 -4.33 -22.43 26.48
CA GLN A 448 -5.43 -22.70 27.42
C GLN A 448 -5.48 -24.18 27.84
N ILE A 449 -5.12 -25.12 26.97
CA ILE A 449 -5.16 -26.56 27.23
C ILE A 449 -4.39 -26.96 28.52
N PRO A 450 -3.08 -26.69 28.68
CA PRO A 450 -2.34 -27.10 29.87
C PRO A 450 -2.87 -26.45 31.15
N ILE A 451 -3.39 -25.22 31.08
CA ILE A 451 -3.97 -24.51 32.24
C ILE A 451 -5.27 -25.18 32.69
N VAL A 452 -6.13 -25.60 31.75
CA VAL A 452 -7.35 -26.35 32.05
C VAL A 452 -7.01 -27.75 32.57
N VAL A 453 -6.02 -28.43 31.98
CA VAL A 453 -5.55 -29.76 32.42
C VAL A 453 -4.96 -29.72 33.84
N GLU A 454 -4.14 -28.72 34.16
CA GLU A 454 -3.61 -28.47 35.52
C GLU A 454 -4.76 -28.20 36.50
N HIS A 455 -5.70 -27.31 36.15
CA HIS A 455 -6.80 -26.96 37.05
C HIS A 455 -7.73 -28.16 37.32
N LEU A 456 -8.07 -28.95 36.29
CA LEU A 456 -8.81 -30.19 36.44
C LEU A 456 -8.09 -31.15 37.38
N TYR A 457 -6.80 -31.41 37.16
CA TYR A 457 -6.00 -32.36 37.94
C TYR A 457 -5.90 -31.97 39.43
N ILE A 458 -5.65 -30.69 39.71
CA ILE A 458 -5.44 -30.21 41.09
C ILE A 458 -6.77 -30.04 41.84
N TYR A 459 -7.77 -29.37 41.24
CA TYR A 459 -8.94 -28.88 41.98
C TYR A 459 -10.22 -29.69 41.75
N VAL A 460 -10.40 -30.30 40.57
CA VAL A 460 -11.62 -31.05 40.23
C VAL A 460 -11.47 -32.54 40.54
N LEU A 461 -10.33 -33.15 40.21
CA LEU A 461 -10.07 -34.56 40.49
C LEU A 461 -9.64 -34.73 41.95
N ARG A 462 -10.59 -35.16 42.79
CA ARG A 462 -10.40 -35.30 44.24
C ARG A 462 -9.81 -36.66 44.65
N SER A 463 -10.06 -37.73 43.89
CA SER A 463 -9.56 -39.07 44.24
C SER A 463 -8.22 -39.42 43.56
N PRO A 464 -7.34 -40.21 44.20
CA PRO A 464 -6.09 -40.64 43.59
C PRO A 464 -6.31 -41.57 42.38
N ALA A 465 -7.41 -42.32 42.34
CA ALA A 465 -7.79 -43.13 41.19
C ALA A 465 -8.22 -42.28 39.98
N GLN A 466 -9.00 -41.22 40.21
CA GLN A 466 -9.35 -40.23 39.18
C GLN A 466 -8.10 -39.56 38.60
N ARG A 467 -7.16 -39.13 39.46
CA ARG A 467 -5.90 -38.50 39.03
C ARG A 467 -5.04 -39.45 38.19
N LYS A 468 -4.90 -40.73 38.58
CA LYS A 468 -4.18 -41.75 37.81
C LYS A 468 -4.85 -42.01 36.44
N SER A 469 -6.17 -42.16 36.42
CA SER A 469 -6.94 -42.36 35.17
C SER A 469 -6.78 -41.18 34.21
N PHE A 470 -6.92 -39.95 34.69
CA PHE A 470 -6.76 -38.74 33.90
C PHE A 470 -5.35 -38.58 33.32
N VAL A 471 -4.29 -38.88 34.09
CA VAL A 471 -2.91 -38.91 33.55
C VAL A 471 -2.78 -39.95 32.44
N GLY A 472 -3.40 -41.13 32.58
CA GLY A 472 -3.48 -42.13 31.51
C GLY A 472 -4.17 -41.61 30.23
N VAL A 473 -5.29 -40.88 30.37
CA VAL A 473 -6.00 -40.26 29.25
C VAL A 473 -5.15 -39.17 28.57
N ILE A 474 -4.48 -38.30 29.33
CA ILE A 474 -3.58 -37.28 28.78
C ILE A 474 -2.40 -37.92 28.04
N LEU A 475 -1.81 -38.99 28.57
CA LEU A 475 -0.76 -39.75 27.89
C LEU A 475 -1.27 -40.38 26.58
N ALA A 476 -2.47 -40.96 26.57
CA ALA A 476 -3.07 -41.53 25.36
C ALA A 476 -3.30 -40.46 24.27
N VAL A 477 -3.75 -39.26 24.66
CA VAL A 477 -3.92 -38.11 23.73
C VAL A 477 -2.57 -37.62 23.20
N LEU A 478 -1.53 -37.52 24.03
CA LEU A 478 -0.20 -37.13 23.57
C LEU A 478 0.41 -38.18 22.63
N CYS A 479 0.19 -39.47 22.89
CA CYS A 479 0.59 -40.56 21.99
C CYS A 479 -0.13 -40.50 20.64
N SER A 480 -1.46 -40.26 20.61
CA SER A 480 -2.17 -40.15 19.33
C SER A 480 -1.72 -38.92 18.53
N VAL A 481 -1.54 -37.76 19.18
CA VAL A 481 -0.97 -36.55 18.55
C VAL A 481 0.42 -36.83 17.96
N PHE A 482 1.29 -37.57 18.65
CA PHE A 482 2.60 -37.94 18.11
C PHE A 482 2.52 -38.89 16.91
N VAL A 483 1.62 -39.89 16.94
CA VAL A 483 1.38 -40.81 15.82
C VAL A 483 0.82 -40.07 14.59
N TYR A 484 -0.12 -39.15 14.79
CA TYR A 484 -0.68 -38.34 13.71
C TYR A 484 0.33 -37.32 13.16
N TYR A 485 1.13 -36.68 14.01
CA TYR A 485 2.26 -35.86 13.58
C TYR A 485 3.25 -36.68 12.73
N ARG A 486 3.59 -37.91 13.14
CA ARG A 486 4.44 -38.81 12.34
C ARG A 486 3.81 -39.09 10.96
N LYS A 487 2.52 -39.47 10.91
CA LYS A 487 1.78 -39.74 9.67
C LYS A 487 1.74 -38.55 8.71
N LEU A 488 1.50 -37.33 9.22
CA LEU A 488 1.38 -36.11 8.41
C LEU A 488 2.71 -35.36 8.17
N SER A 489 3.79 -35.74 8.86
CA SER A 489 5.09 -35.08 8.75
C SER A 489 5.68 -34.99 7.33
N PRO A 490 5.44 -35.92 6.37
CA PRO A 490 5.92 -35.77 5.00
C PRO A 490 5.37 -34.52 4.31
N LEU A 491 4.11 -34.17 4.56
CA LEU A 491 3.46 -32.95 4.05
C LEU A 491 4.09 -31.68 4.62
N THR A 492 4.47 -31.69 5.89
CA THR A 492 5.10 -30.54 6.57
C THR A 492 6.57 -30.32 6.15
N TYR A 493 7.30 -31.40 5.88
CA TYR A 493 8.73 -31.36 5.55
C TYR A 493 9.04 -31.50 4.06
N GLY A 494 8.04 -31.56 3.19
CA GLY A 494 8.23 -31.72 1.74
C GLY A 494 8.95 -33.02 1.35
N ARG A 495 8.76 -34.10 2.12
CA ARG A 495 9.40 -35.40 1.85
C ARG A 495 8.59 -36.15 0.80
N SER A 496 9.27 -36.79 -0.15
CA SER A 496 8.65 -37.63 -1.18
C SER A 496 7.82 -38.75 -0.57
N THR A 497 6.52 -38.72 -0.80
CA THR A 497 5.56 -39.80 -0.51
C THR A 497 5.50 -40.76 -1.70
N SER A 498 5.35 -42.06 -1.46
CA SER A 498 5.68 -43.08 -2.48
C SER A 498 4.54 -43.39 -3.46
N THR A 499 3.28 -43.19 -3.05
CA THR A 499 2.08 -43.48 -3.86
C THR A 499 0.95 -42.51 -3.58
N SER A 500 0.00 -42.38 -4.52
CA SER A 500 -1.23 -41.57 -4.33
C SER A 500 -2.19 -42.20 -3.32
N GLU A 501 -2.29 -43.52 -3.30
CA GLU A 501 -3.15 -44.29 -2.37
C GLU A 501 -2.80 -44.01 -0.89
N GLU A 502 -1.52 -43.74 -0.58
CA GLU A 502 -1.13 -43.32 0.77
C GLU A 502 -1.73 -41.95 1.13
N LEU A 503 -1.78 -41.00 0.19
CA LEU A 503 -2.29 -39.65 0.42
C LEU A 503 -3.81 -39.61 0.56
N ASP A 504 -4.54 -40.40 -0.23
CA ASP A 504 -5.98 -40.62 -0.06
C ASP A 504 -6.30 -41.27 1.30
N ALA A 505 -5.41 -42.13 1.82
CA ALA A 505 -5.51 -42.66 3.17
C ALA A 505 -5.14 -41.64 4.29
N TRP A 506 -4.80 -40.39 3.94
CA TRP A 506 -4.47 -39.30 4.88
C TRP A 506 -5.53 -38.19 4.92
N SER A 507 -6.43 -38.08 3.94
CA SER A 507 -7.55 -37.14 3.90
C SER A 507 -8.76 -37.64 4.72
N TRP A 508 -8.82 -37.31 6.01
CA TRP A 508 -9.95 -37.72 6.89
C TRP A 508 -11.22 -36.86 6.71
N LYS A 509 -11.19 -35.90 5.79
CA LYS A 509 -12.33 -35.09 5.37
C LYS A 509 -12.27 -34.95 3.84
N GLU A 510 -13.43 -35.01 3.21
CA GLU A 510 -13.60 -34.80 1.76
C GLU A 510 -13.14 -33.39 1.30
N SER A 511 -13.05 -32.43 2.21
CA SER A 511 -12.52 -31.08 1.95
C SER A 511 -10.99 -30.95 2.04
N TRP A 512 -10.24 -32.03 2.30
CA TRP A 512 -8.78 -32.02 2.35
C TRP A 512 -8.17 -32.38 0.99
N ASP A 513 -8.20 -31.42 0.06
CA ASP A 513 -7.58 -31.54 -1.27
C ASP A 513 -6.04 -31.42 -1.18
N ILE A 514 -5.36 -32.57 -1.11
CA ILE A 514 -3.89 -32.67 -1.01
C ILE A 514 -3.30 -32.75 -2.44
N LEU A 515 -3.18 -31.59 -3.08
CA LEU A 515 -2.76 -31.47 -4.48
C LEU A 515 -1.37 -32.07 -4.78
N LEU A 516 -1.35 -33.26 -5.38
CA LEU A 516 -0.17 -33.85 -6.02
C LEU A 516 0.21 -33.07 -7.29
N ARG A 517 1.28 -32.27 -7.20
CA ARG A 517 1.94 -31.73 -8.40
C ARG A 517 2.89 -32.79 -8.98
N ARG A 518 2.44 -33.45 -10.06
CA ARG A 518 3.30 -34.24 -10.95
C ARG A 518 4.30 -33.34 -11.70
#